data_AF-A0A8T4J488-F1
#
_entry.id   AF-A0A8T4J488-F1
#
_cell.length_a   1.000
_cell.length_b   1.000
_cell.length_c   1.000
_cell.angle_alpha   90.00
_cell.angle_beta   90.00
_cell.angle_gamma   90.00
#
_symmetry.space_group_name_H-M   'P 1'
#
loop_
_entity.id
_entity.type
_entity.pdbx_description
1 polymer ?
#
loop_
_entity_poly.entity_id
_entity_poly.type
_entity_poly.pdbx_seq_one_letter_code
_entity_poly.pdbx_strand_id
1 'polypeptide(L)'
;MERNHPPVYCPGCQWPVPAPEQVTTVCPRCGLPLVGSVPVRLREIDGELRALDARRGTLLSLRHQLLAELRAGTAPPPVPPAGGGPARPAAAWAPPSSGTPGAPHSRAPGGAAPPTAQNVLLTLGGVLLAVAALAFTLVSWGSMGIGGRAAVLAVVTAGTLAVPALLLRRALRSTAECVAALGMLLLVLDAYALYSVTFTGADGWAYAATACAVIAVVGAGYGLLLPRPGLRLPVPGALCLAQLAPLLWAVAADAGPWGFAWTLLATAGGDVALAVVCGRSARVGGRVPGLVTTAAVTAGVAACPALALGLGLSVAAVDAASAARAGAVLAALTVLALYAARAARFAGHGTLGGALSVAGGLTLLAGAGGLVRVAVPSPQWWVPGYLLCAVLLLAAVSVLAAPGSGARSGPVPWLRPHADGLRLAALCVHGCALLWTVPAVLQAVWGPLSWAGRVWEGAPDGVRAALTP
;
A
#
# COMPACT_ATOMS: atom_id res chain seq x y z
N MET A 1 -31.97 -23.18 -43.42
CA MET A 1 -30.80 -22.60 -42.71
C MET A 1 -31.18 -21.21 -42.24
N GLU A 2 -31.95 -21.11 -41.15
CA GLU A 2 -32.21 -19.83 -40.48
C GLU A 2 -30.92 -19.36 -39.81
N ARG A 3 -30.37 -18.24 -40.31
CA ARG A 3 -29.23 -17.57 -39.67
C ARG A 3 -29.72 -16.96 -38.36
N ASN A 4 -29.41 -17.63 -37.26
CA ASN A 4 -29.65 -17.14 -35.91
C ASN A 4 -28.89 -15.82 -35.71
N HIS A 5 -29.54 -14.69 -35.95
CA HIS A 5 -28.95 -13.38 -35.72
C HIS A 5 -28.81 -13.17 -34.21
N PRO A 6 -27.64 -12.72 -33.72
CA PRO A 6 -27.47 -12.47 -32.30
C PRO A 6 -28.50 -11.45 -31.82
N PRO A 7 -29.06 -11.61 -30.61
CA PRO A 7 -30.00 -10.65 -30.05
C PRO A 7 -29.37 -9.25 -30.01
N VAL A 8 -30.08 -8.26 -30.54
CA VAL A 8 -29.64 -6.87 -30.53
C VAL A 8 -30.02 -6.26 -29.17
N TYR A 9 -29.04 -5.72 -28.45
CA TYR A 9 -29.24 -5.04 -27.18
C TYR A 9 -29.05 -3.53 -27.32
N CYS A 10 -29.80 -2.75 -26.55
CA CYS A 10 -29.61 -1.31 -26.44
C CYS A 10 -28.22 -1.01 -25.82
N PRO A 11 -27.38 -0.17 -26.44
CA PRO A 11 -26.04 0.13 -25.91
C PRO A 11 -26.08 0.91 -24.59
N GLY A 12 -27.16 1.64 -24.30
CA GLY A 12 -27.28 2.42 -23.06
C GLY A 12 -27.66 1.58 -21.83
N CYS A 13 -28.70 0.76 -21.94
CA CYS A 13 -29.28 0.05 -20.78
C CYS A 13 -29.31 -1.48 -20.92
N GLN A 14 -28.72 -2.01 -22.00
CA GLN A 14 -28.67 -3.44 -22.33
C GLN A 14 -30.04 -4.12 -22.43
N TRP A 15 -31.11 -3.35 -22.63
CA TRP A 15 -32.43 -3.90 -22.86
C TRP A 15 -32.48 -4.62 -24.22
N PRO A 16 -33.03 -5.85 -24.29
CA PRO A 16 -33.19 -6.55 -25.56
C PRO A 16 -34.15 -5.78 -26.47
N VAL A 17 -33.71 -5.53 -27.70
CA VAL A 17 -34.51 -4.82 -28.71
C VAL A 17 -35.13 -5.88 -29.63
N PRO A 18 -36.47 -5.82 -29.90
CA PRO A 18 -37.11 -6.76 -30.82
C PRO A 18 -36.53 -6.68 -32.23
N ALA A 19 -36.75 -7.74 -33.01
CA ALA A 19 -36.22 -7.90 -34.36
C ALA A 19 -36.54 -6.70 -35.28
N PRO A 20 -35.73 -6.44 -36.31
CA PRO A 20 -35.80 -5.23 -37.15
C PRO A 20 -37.13 -4.99 -37.88
N GLU A 21 -38.08 -5.93 -37.85
CA GLU A 21 -39.43 -5.76 -38.41
C GLU A 21 -40.36 -4.91 -37.52
N GLN A 22 -40.00 -4.65 -36.26
CA GLN A 22 -40.70 -3.73 -35.35
C GLN A 22 -39.77 -2.57 -34.95
N VAL A 23 -39.62 -1.59 -35.85
CA VAL A 23 -38.68 -0.46 -35.66
C VAL A 23 -39.19 0.51 -34.60
N THR A 24 -38.76 0.34 -33.35
CA THR A 24 -38.82 1.41 -32.33
C THR A 24 -37.66 2.38 -32.55
N THR A 25 -37.95 3.65 -32.82
CA THR A 25 -36.93 4.71 -33.02
C THR A 25 -36.14 5.03 -31.75
N VAL A 26 -36.72 4.71 -30.59
CA VAL A 26 -36.19 4.99 -29.26
C VAL A 26 -36.30 3.74 -28.38
N CYS A 27 -35.32 3.53 -27.49
CA CYS A 27 -35.36 2.45 -26.53
C CYS A 27 -36.51 2.67 -25.53
N PRO A 28 -37.42 1.69 -25.35
CA PRO A 28 -38.58 1.84 -24.47
C PRO A 28 -38.21 1.94 -22.97
N ARG A 29 -36.99 1.56 -22.59
CA ARG A 29 -36.53 1.59 -21.20
C ARG A 29 -35.80 2.87 -20.81
N CYS A 30 -34.85 3.31 -21.64
CA CYS A 30 -33.97 4.43 -21.28
C CYS A 30 -34.12 5.66 -22.18
N GLY A 31 -35.03 5.64 -23.15
CA GLY A 31 -35.25 6.78 -24.04
C GLY A 31 -34.11 7.03 -25.04
N LEU A 32 -33.17 6.10 -25.18
CA LEU A 32 -32.02 6.27 -26.08
C LEU A 32 -32.45 6.13 -27.55
N PRO A 33 -32.12 7.07 -28.46
CA PRO A 33 -32.40 6.90 -29.88
C PRO A 33 -31.61 5.70 -30.43
N LEU A 34 -32.31 4.80 -31.14
CA LEU A 34 -31.74 3.56 -31.69
C LEU A 34 -31.45 3.65 -33.19
N VAL A 35 -31.97 4.69 -33.84
CA VAL A 35 -31.86 4.93 -35.29
C VAL A 35 -30.95 6.14 -35.53
N GLY A 36 -30.15 6.10 -36.58
CA GLY A 36 -29.17 7.14 -36.94
C GLY A 36 -27.74 6.61 -36.96
N SER A 37 -26.81 7.41 -37.49
CA SER A 37 -25.39 7.04 -37.63
C SER A 37 -24.67 6.90 -36.29
N VAL A 38 -25.01 7.72 -35.30
CA VAL A 38 -24.35 7.72 -33.97
C VAL A 38 -24.59 6.42 -33.18
N PRO A 39 -25.83 5.91 -33.01
CA PRO A 39 -26.06 4.62 -32.34
C PRO A 39 -25.48 3.41 -33.09
N VAL A 40 -25.30 3.50 -34.42
CA VAL A 40 -24.63 2.45 -35.21
C VAL A 40 -23.13 2.47 -34.90
N ARG A 41 -22.49 3.65 -34.96
CA ARG A 41 -21.07 3.79 -34.64
C ARG A 41 -20.74 3.37 -33.21
N LEU A 42 -21.62 3.67 -32.25
CA LEU A 42 -21.45 3.22 -30.87
C LEU A 42 -21.49 1.68 -30.76
N ARG A 43 -22.40 1.03 -31.49
CA ARG A 43 -22.49 -0.45 -31.52
C ARG A 43 -21.26 -1.10 -32.14
N GLU A 44 -20.66 -0.47 -33.15
CA GLU A 44 -19.37 -0.91 -33.73
C GLU A 44 -18.26 -0.85 -32.68
N ILE A 45 -18.11 0.29 -32.00
CA ILE A 45 -17.11 0.50 -30.94
C ILE A 45 -17.31 -0.50 -29.80
N ASP A 46 -18.56 -0.69 -29.34
CA ASP A 46 -18.88 -1.68 -28.30
C ASP A 46 -18.59 -3.12 -28.75
N GLY A 47 -18.70 -3.40 -30.05
CA GLY A 47 -18.27 -4.67 -30.64
C GLY A 47 -16.76 -4.86 -30.58
N GLU A 48 -15.99 -3.84 -30.96
CA GLU A 48 -14.52 -3.84 -30.89
C GLU A 48 -14.01 -3.97 -29.45
N LEU A 49 -14.57 -3.23 -28.50
CA LEU A 49 -14.22 -3.32 -27.09
C LEU A 49 -14.47 -4.74 -26.54
N ARG A 50 -15.62 -5.34 -26.85
CA ARG A 50 -15.92 -6.72 -26.47
C ARG A 50 -14.93 -7.73 -27.07
N ALA A 51 -14.52 -7.54 -28.32
CA ALA A 51 -13.52 -8.38 -28.96
C ALA A 51 -12.14 -8.26 -28.29
N LEU A 52 -11.73 -7.05 -27.92
CA LEU A 52 -10.48 -6.81 -27.19
C LEU A 52 -10.50 -7.43 -25.79
N ASP A 53 -11.61 -7.32 -25.06
CA ASP A 53 -11.75 -7.94 -23.75
C ASP A 53 -11.72 -9.47 -23.83
N ALA A 54 -12.38 -10.06 -24.82
CA ALA A 54 -12.29 -11.49 -25.09
C ALA A 54 -10.83 -11.92 -25.37
N ARG A 55 -10.11 -11.16 -26.21
CA ARG A 55 -8.69 -11.43 -26.51
C ARG A 55 -7.82 -11.31 -25.28
N ARG A 56 -8.03 -10.29 -24.45
CA ARG A 56 -7.32 -10.10 -23.18
C ARG A 56 -7.55 -11.27 -22.24
N GLY A 57 -8.78 -11.76 -22.13
CA GLY A 57 -9.13 -12.95 -21.37
C GLY A 57 -8.34 -14.18 -21.81
N THR A 58 -8.29 -14.45 -23.12
CA THR A 58 -7.51 -15.56 -23.69
C THR A 58 -6.01 -15.43 -23.43
N LEU A 59 -5.44 -14.22 -23.52
CA LEU A 59 -4.02 -14.02 -23.23
C LEU A 59 -3.69 -14.21 -21.75
N LEU A 60 -4.59 -13.80 -20.85
CA LEU A 60 -4.41 -14.01 -19.41
C LEU A 60 -4.52 -15.48 -19.03
N SER A 61 -5.41 -16.26 -19.65
CA SER A 61 -5.48 -17.71 -19.40
C SER A 61 -4.22 -18.43 -19.87
N LEU A 62 -3.75 -18.10 -21.08
CA LEU A 62 -2.51 -18.66 -21.62
C LEU A 62 -1.30 -18.30 -20.74
N ARG A 63 -1.20 -17.05 -20.30
CA ARG A 63 -0.13 -16.62 -19.37
C ARG A 63 -0.13 -17.45 -18.09
N HIS A 64 -1.29 -17.71 -17.50
CA HIS A 64 -1.37 -18.54 -16.29
C HIS A 64 -0.95 -19.98 -16.55
N GLN A 65 -1.32 -20.56 -17.70
CA GLN A 65 -0.90 -21.90 -18.10
C GLN A 65 0.63 -21.98 -18.24
N LEU A 66 1.23 -21.05 -18.98
CA LEU A 66 2.69 -21.00 -19.17
C LEU A 66 3.44 -20.81 -17.85
N LEU A 67 2.91 -19.99 -16.93
CA LEU A 67 3.49 -19.83 -15.60
C LEU A 67 3.38 -21.11 -14.76
N ALA A 68 2.32 -21.90 -14.93
CA ALA A 68 2.17 -23.17 -14.25
C ALA A 68 3.17 -24.22 -14.79
N GLU A 69 3.34 -24.27 -16.11
CA GLU A 69 4.32 -25.15 -16.77
C GLU A 69 5.76 -24.82 -16.34
N LEU A 70 6.14 -23.55 -16.32
CA LEU A 70 7.47 -23.12 -15.85
C LEU A 70 7.73 -23.49 -14.39
N ARG A 71 6.71 -23.43 -13.53
CA ARG A 71 6.79 -23.85 -12.12
C ARG A 71 6.88 -25.36 -11.96
N ALA A 72 6.20 -26.13 -12.82
CA ALA A 72 6.28 -27.58 -12.82
C ALA A 72 7.66 -28.06 -13.31
N GLY A 73 8.24 -27.40 -14.32
CA GLY A 73 9.57 -27.71 -14.84
C GLY A 73 10.74 -27.29 -13.93
N THR A 74 10.50 -26.42 -12.95
CA THR A 74 11.51 -26.01 -11.94
C THR A 74 11.46 -26.87 -10.67
N ALA A 75 10.54 -27.83 -10.56
CA ALA A 75 10.55 -28.80 -9.48
C ALA A 75 11.70 -29.81 -9.68
N PRO A 76 12.62 -29.98 -8.71
CA PRO A 76 13.69 -30.96 -8.83
C PRO A 76 13.11 -32.38 -8.93
N PRO A 77 13.68 -33.28 -9.76
CA PRO A 77 13.22 -34.66 -9.87
C PRO A 77 13.34 -35.35 -8.50
N PRO A 78 12.39 -36.25 -8.14
CA PRO A 78 12.50 -37.03 -6.91
C PRO A 78 13.79 -37.86 -6.95
N VAL A 79 14.66 -37.66 -5.96
CA VAL A 79 15.88 -38.42 -5.78
C VAL A 79 15.49 -39.89 -5.53
N PRO A 80 15.92 -40.87 -6.35
CA PRO A 80 15.65 -42.27 -6.08
C PRO A 80 16.37 -42.69 -4.79
N PRO A 81 15.75 -43.52 -3.93
CA PRO A 81 16.40 -43.99 -2.71
C PRO A 81 17.61 -44.86 -3.07
N ALA A 82 18.78 -44.46 -2.56
CA ALA A 82 20.00 -45.24 -2.65
C ALA A 82 19.97 -46.37 -1.60
N GLY A 83 20.15 -47.61 -2.04
CA GLY A 83 20.64 -48.70 -1.20
C GLY A 83 19.89 -50.03 -1.34
N GLY A 84 20.63 -51.07 -1.78
CA GLY A 84 20.31 -52.47 -1.43
C GLY A 84 20.50 -53.51 -2.53
N GLY A 85 21.75 -53.93 -2.78
CA GLY A 85 22.23 -55.29 -3.13
C GLY A 85 21.61 -56.14 -4.27
N PRO A 86 22.39 -56.99 -4.97
CA PRO A 86 21.85 -57.87 -6.00
C PRO A 86 21.34 -59.18 -5.37
N ALA A 87 20.10 -59.58 -5.68
CA ALA A 87 19.57 -60.91 -5.39
C ALA A 87 18.87 -61.52 -6.61
N ARG A 88 19.19 -62.80 -6.85
CA ARG A 88 18.77 -63.71 -7.92
C ARG A 88 17.25 -64.00 -7.91
N PRO A 89 16.70 -64.58 -9.00
CA PRO A 89 15.27 -64.75 -9.20
C PRO A 89 14.75 -66.04 -8.56
N ALA A 90 13.54 -66.00 -7.98
CA ALA A 90 12.78 -67.19 -7.60
C ALA A 90 11.29 -66.97 -7.79
N ALA A 91 10.64 -68.05 -8.22
CA ALA A 91 9.36 -68.13 -8.88
C ALA A 91 8.13 -68.19 -7.94
N ALA A 92 6.97 -67.95 -8.56
CA ALA A 92 5.69 -68.64 -8.41
C ALA A 92 5.08 -68.84 -7.02
N TRP A 93 3.92 -68.20 -6.79
CA TRP A 93 2.61 -68.88 -6.65
C TRP A 93 1.48 -67.84 -6.41
N ALA A 94 0.42 -67.90 -7.23
CA ALA A 94 -0.90 -67.26 -7.02
C ALA A 94 -1.85 -68.28 -6.32
N PRO A 95 -3.06 -67.98 -5.77
CA PRO A 95 -4.26 -67.46 -6.49
C PRO A 95 -5.29 -66.68 -5.57
N PRO A 96 -6.63 -66.55 -5.87
CA PRO A 96 -7.23 -65.68 -6.89
C PRO A 96 -8.37 -64.74 -6.38
N SER A 97 -8.70 -63.77 -7.24
CA SER A 97 -10.05 -63.20 -7.56
C SER A 97 -10.65 -61.99 -6.82
N SER A 98 -11.13 -61.09 -7.69
CA SER A 98 -12.33 -60.24 -7.60
C SER A 98 -12.33 -59.01 -6.70
N GLY A 99 -12.38 -57.84 -7.34
CA GLY A 99 -12.79 -56.59 -6.71
C GLY A 99 -12.17 -55.37 -7.37
N THR A 100 -12.66 -55.00 -8.55
CA THR A 100 -12.49 -53.64 -9.05
C THR A 100 -13.71 -52.82 -8.62
N PRO A 101 -13.59 -51.87 -7.68
CA PRO A 101 -14.51 -50.75 -7.61
C PRO A 101 -13.80 -49.47 -8.06
N GLY A 102 -14.28 -48.96 -9.19
CA GLY A 102 -14.43 -47.54 -9.49
C GLY A 102 -13.32 -46.60 -9.02
N ALA A 103 -12.43 -46.27 -9.94
CA ALA A 103 -11.80 -44.95 -9.93
C ALA A 103 -12.88 -43.88 -9.72
N PRO A 104 -12.70 -42.91 -8.81
CA PRO A 104 -13.63 -41.81 -8.69
C PRO A 104 -13.68 -41.11 -10.04
N HIS A 105 -14.82 -41.23 -10.69
CA HIS A 105 -15.13 -40.48 -11.89
C HIS A 105 -15.03 -39.02 -11.50
N SER A 106 -14.00 -38.35 -12.00
CA SER A 106 -13.85 -36.90 -11.98
C SER A 106 -15.10 -36.32 -12.60
N ARG A 107 -16.05 -35.97 -11.74
CA ARG A 107 -17.26 -35.26 -12.08
C ARG A 107 -16.81 -34.01 -12.84
N ALA A 108 -17.23 -33.93 -14.11
CA ALA A 108 -17.06 -32.73 -14.92
C ALA A 108 -17.44 -31.50 -14.09
N PRO A 109 -16.69 -30.38 -14.17
CA PRO A 109 -17.10 -29.15 -13.50
C PRO A 109 -18.39 -28.68 -14.17
N GLY A 110 -19.52 -29.02 -13.56
CA GLY A 110 -20.79 -28.33 -13.78
C GLY A 110 -20.56 -26.85 -13.47
N GLY A 111 -21.09 -25.99 -14.34
CA GLY A 111 -20.83 -24.55 -14.38
C GLY A 111 -20.89 -23.90 -13.00
N ALA A 112 -19.72 -23.75 -12.38
CA ALA A 112 -19.55 -22.84 -11.28
C ALA A 112 -19.62 -21.43 -11.87
N ALA A 113 -20.54 -20.62 -11.35
CA ALA A 113 -20.58 -19.20 -11.63
C ALA A 113 -19.16 -18.61 -11.48
N PRO A 114 -18.77 -17.67 -12.33
CA PRO A 114 -17.45 -17.06 -12.22
C PRO A 114 -17.26 -16.53 -10.78
N PRO A 115 -16.08 -16.72 -10.17
CA PRO A 115 -15.81 -16.42 -8.75
C PRO A 115 -16.10 -14.96 -8.36
N THR A 116 -16.31 -14.08 -9.32
CA THR A 116 -16.71 -12.69 -9.15
C THR A 116 -18.14 -12.53 -8.66
N ALA A 117 -19.14 -13.25 -9.19
CA ALA A 117 -20.55 -13.07 -8.83
C ALA A 117 -20.82 -13.51 -7.38
N GLN A 118 -20.23 -14.63 -6.96
CA GLN A 118 -20.31 -15.12 -5.59
C GLN A 118 -19.65 -14.15 -4.60
N ASN A 119 -18.47 -13.61 -4.93
CA ASN A 119 -17.80 -12.63 -4.08
C ASN A 119 -18.59 -11.33 -3.99
N VAL A 120 -19.20 -10.86 -5.08
CA VAL A 120 -20.06 -9.67 -5.08
C VAL A 120 -21.27 -9.87 -4.18
N LEU A 121 -21.97 -11.00 -4.29
CA LEU A 121 -23.12 -11.32 -3.44
C LEU A 121 -22.72 -11.47 -1.96
N LEU A 122 -21.56 -12.07 -1.66
CA LEU A 122 -21.03 -12.15 -0.30
C LEU A 122 -20.66 -10.78 0.27
N THR A 123 -20.01 -9.92 -0.51
CA THR A 123 -19.68 -8.56 -0.08
C THR A 123 -20.94 -7.72 0.13
N LEU A 124 -21.92 -7.84 -0.77
CA LEU A 124 -23.16 -7.08 -0.70
C LEU A 124 -24.02 -7.55 0.48
N GLY A 125 -24.11 -8.86 0.72
CA GLY A 125 -24.73 -9.43 1.92
C GLY A 125 -24.05 -8.97 3.21
N GLY A 126 -22.71 -8.95 3.24
CA GLY A 126 -21.94 -8.42 4.37
C GLY A 126 -22.19 -6.94 4.63
N VAL A 127 -22.24 -6.13 3.56
CA VAL A 127 -22.54 -4.69 3.64
C VAL A 127 -23.96 -4.46 4.13
N LEU A 128 -24.95 -5.19 3.61
CA LEU A 128 -26.34 -5.08 4.07
C LEU A 128 -26.47 -5.46 5.56
N LEU A 129 -25.76 -6.49 6.01
CA LEU A 129 -25.76 -6.90 7.41
C LEU A 129 -25.09 -5.84 8.31
N ALA A 130 -24.00 -5.22 7.84
CA ALA A 130 -23.36 -4.10 8.54
C ALA A 130 -24.29 -2.88 8.65
N VAL A 131 -25.00 -2.54 7.57
CA VAL A 131 -26.01 -1.45 7.56
C VAL A 131 -27.17 -1.79 8.50
N ALA A 132 -27.64 -3.03 8.52
CA ALA A 132 -28.69 -3.47 9.43
C ALA A 132 -28.25 -3.37 10.90
N ALA A 133 -27.02 -3.79 11.22
CA ALA A 133 -26.45 -3.64 12.55
C ALA A 133 -26.34 -2.16 12.96
N LEU A 134 -25.90 -1.30 12.04
CA LEU A 134 -25.81 0.15 12.25
C LEU A 134 -27.19 0.79 12.47
N ALA A 135 -28.20 0.40 11.69
CA ALA A 135 -29.56 0.88 11.87
C ALA A 135 -30.14 0.42 13.22
N PHE A 136 -29.89 -0.84 13.60
CA PHE A 136 -30.33 -1.36 14.90
C PHE A 136 -29.67 -0.60 16.07
N THR A 137 -28.37 -0.31 16.00
CA THR A 137 -27.67 0.47 17.03
C THR A 137 -28.13 1.92 17.08
N LEU A 138 -28.48 2.53 15.94
CA LEU A 138 -28.87 3.94 15.86
C LEU A 138 -30.37 4.21 16.03
N VAL A 139 -31.26 3.24 15.79
CA VAL A 139 -32.72 3.49 15.71
C VAL A 139 -33.56 2.75 16.76
N SER A 140 -33.07 1.65 17.34
CA SER A 140 -33.86 0.85 18.30
C SER A 140 -33.77 1.40 19.74
N TRP A 141 -34.41 2.55 20.00
CA TRP A 141 -34.32 3.27 21.29
C TRP A 141 -35.54 3.14 22.20
N GLY A 142 -36.61 2.46 21.80
CA GLY A 142 -37.93 2.64 22.42
C GLY A 142 -38.18 2.00 23.80
N SER A 143 -37.63 0.82 24.12
CA SER A 143 -38.11 0.07 25.30
C SER A 143 -37.09 -0.74 26.11
N MET A 144 -35.87 -0.99 25.60
CA MET A 144 -34.83 -1.69 26.36
C MET A 144 -34.03 -0.70 27.21
N GLY A 145 -33.84 -0.96 28.50
CA GLY A 145 -32.90 -0.20 29.33
C GLY A 145 -31.45 -0.30 28.84
N ILE A 146 -30.60 0.65 29.24
CA ILE A 146 -29.19 0.77 28.82
C ILE A 146 -28.41 -0.54 28.97
N GLY A 147 -28.56 -1.22 30.12
CA GLY A 147 -27.89 -2.49 30.39
C GLY A 147 -28.36 -3.65 29.50
N GLY A 148 -29.64 -3.68 29.13
CA GLY A 148 -30.18 -4.69 28.23
C GLY A 148 -29.61 -4.58 26.81
N ARG A 149 -29.41 -3.35 26.33
CA ARG A 149 -28.82 -3.08 25.01
C ARG A 149 -27.35 -3.46 24.96
N ALA A 150 -26.58 -3.07 25.97
CA ALA A 150 -25.17 -3.44 26.09
C ALA A 150 -24.99 -4.97 26.15
N ALA A 151 -25.87 -5.67 26.87
CA ALA A 151 -25.85 -7.14 26.94
C ALA A 151 -26.16 -7.79 25.59
N VAL A 152 -27.19 -7.32 24.87
CA VAL A 152 -27.54 -7.84 23.54
C VAL A 152 -26.40 -7.63 22.55
N LEU A 153 -25.82 -6.43 22.51
CA LEU A 153 -24.69 -6.13 21.63
C LEU A 153 -23.47 -6.99 21.99
N ALA A 154 -23.11 -7.10 23.27
CA ALA A 154 -22.00 -7.95 23.70
C ALA A 154 -22.20 -9.43 23.32
N VAL A 155 -23.43 -9.96 23.44
CA VAL A 155 -23.75 -11.34 23.03
C VAL A 155 -23.63 -11.51 21.52
N VAL A 156 -24.12 -10.55 20.74
CA VAL A 156 -24.02 -10.57 19.26
C VAL A 156 -22.56 -10.46 18.82
N THR A 157 -21.77 -9.57 19.42
CA THR A 157 -20.34 -9.42 19.15
C THR A 157 -19.57 -10.70 19.54
N ALA A 158 -19.84 -11.26 20.72
CA ALA A 158 -19.23 -12.54 21.13
C ALA A 158 -19.59 -13.68 20.18
N GLY A 159 -20.87 -13.76 19.76
CA GLY A 159 -21.34 -14.75 18.79
C GLY A 159 -20.65 -14.61 17.43
N THR A 160 -20.57 -13.39 16.90
CA THR A 160 -19.91 -13.11 15.61
C THR A 160 -18.39 -13.34 15.66
N LEU A 161 -17.73 -13.15 16.81
CA LEU A 161 -16.33 -13.51 16.99
C LEU A 161 -16.13 -15.03 17.21
N ALA A 162 -17.11 -15.76 17.75
CA ALA A 162 -17.02 -17.20 17.94
C ALA A 162 -17.28 -18.00 16.64
N VAL A 163 -18.20 -17.54 15.80
CA VAL A 163 -18.61 -18.22 14.56
C VAL A 163 -17.45 -18.52 13.59
N PRO A 164 -16.49 -17.62 13.32
CA PRO A 164 -15.38 -17.90 12.42
C PRO A 164 -14.51 -19.07 12.89
N ALA A 165 -14.36 -19.28 14.20
CA ALA A 165 -13.62 -20.43 14.73
C ALA A 165 -14.31 -21.76 14.35
N LEU A 166 -15.65 -21.80 14.36
CA LEU A 166 -16.43 -22.96 13.95
C LEU A 166 -16.45 -23.13 12.42
N LEU A 167 -16.54 -22.03 11.66
CA LEU A 167 -16.51 -22.04 10.19
C LEU A 167 -15.15 -22.50 9.64
N LEU A 168 -14.05 -22.14 10.30
CA LEU A 168 -12.72 -22.61 9.94
C LEU A 168 -12.58 -24.13 10.14
N ARG A 169 -13.23 -24.72 11.15
CA ARG A 169 -13.30 -26.18 11.33
C ARG A 169 -14.03 -26.88 10.17
N ARG A 170 -14.92 -26.16 9.47
CA ARG A 170 -15.68 -26.65 8.30
C ARG A 170 -15.06 -26.25 6.96
N ALA A 171 -13.84 -25.73 6.95
CA ALA A 171 -13.11 -25.26 5.76
C ALA A 171 -13.79 -24.12 4.97
N LEU A 172 -14.70 -23.36 5.58
CA LEU A 172 -15.40 -22.24 4.97
C LEU A 172 -14.67 -20.91 5.23
N ARG A 173 -13.51 -20.71 4.60
CA ARG A 173 -12.63 -19.57 4.90
C ARG A 173 -13.19 -18.21 4.48
N SER A 174 -13.78 -18.10 3.29
CA SER A 174 -14.26 -16.81 2.77
C SER A 174 -15.34 -16.21 3.68
N THR A 175 -16.32 -17.03 4.08
CA THR A 175 -17.36 -16.62 5.03
C THR A 175 -16.80 -16.34 6.42
N ALA A 176 -15.82 -17.12 6.90
CA ALA A 176 -15.15 -16.84 8.17
C ALA A 176 -14.49 -15.45 8.18
N GLU A 177 -13.84 -15.04 7.08
CA GLU A 177 -13.24 -13.70 6.95
C GLU A 177 -14.30 -12.59 6.92
N CYS A 178 -15.41 -12.78 6.20
CA CYS A 178 -16.52 -11.83 6.20
C CYS A 178 -17.13 -11.65 7.60
N VAL A 179 -17.36 -12.76 8.31
CA VAL A 179 -17.93 -12.73 9.66
C VAL A 179 -16.94 -12.14 10.68
N ALA A 180 -15.64 -12.42 10.55
CA ALA A 180 -14.63 -11.79 11.38
C ALA A 180 -14.51 -10.28 11.13
N ALA A 181 -14.61 -9.84 9.87
CA ALA A 181 -14.66 -8.42 9.53
C ALA A 181 -15.87 -7.73 10.17
N LEU A 182 -17.04 -8.39 10.14
CA LEU A 182 -18.24 -7.92 10.83
C LEU A 182 -18.03 -7.86 12.35
N GLY A 183 -17.41 -8.87 12.96
CA GLY A 183 -17.11 -8.87 14.39
C GLY A 183 -16.19 -7.70 14.79
N MET A 184 -15.19 -7.38 13.97
CA MET A 184 -14.32 -6.21 14.18
C MET A 184 -15.09 -4.88 14.05
N LEU A 185 -16.04 -4.79 13.12
CA LEU A 185 -16.93 -3.62 13.00
C LEU A 185 -17.83 -3.48 14.23
N LEU A 186 -18.39 -4.58 14.72
CA LEU A 186 -19.23 -4.57 15.92
C LEU A 186 -18.44 -4.10 17.15
N LEU A 187 -17.17 -4.49 17.30
CA LEU A 187 -16.32 -3.96 18.36
C LEU A 187 -16.18 -2.42 18.33
N VAL A 188 -16.12 -1.82 17.13
CA VAL A 188 -16.08 -0.36 16.98
C VAL A 188 -17.43 0.26 17.38
N LEU A 189 -18.54 -0.36 17.00
CA LEU A 189 -19.88 0.08 17.39
C LEU A 189 -20.11 -0.06 18.90
N ASP A 190 -19.60 -1.12 19.51
CA ASP A 190 -19.66 -1.35 20.96
C ASP A 190 -18.90 -0.26 21.71
N ALA A 191 -17.72 0.14 21.23
CA ALA A 191 -16.97 1.25 21.79
C ALA A 191 -17.73 2.58 21.67
N TYR A 192 -18.34 2.87 20.51
CA TYR A 192 -19.16 4.07 20.34
C TYR A 192 -20.39 4.08 21.27
N ALA A 193 -21.09 2.96 21.37
CA ALA A 193 -22.24 2.82 22.26
C ALA A 193 -21.82 3.03 23.73
N LEU A 194 -20.69 2.47 24.13
CA LEU A 194 -20.15 2.64 25.47
C LEU A 194 -19.76 4.09 25.77
N TYR A 195 -19.16 4.81 24.80
CA TYR A 195 -18.86 6.24 24.92
C TYR A 195 -20.12 7.08 25.10
N SER A 196 -21.10 6.91 24.21
CA SER A 196 -22.33 7.71 24.17
C SER A 196 -23.22 7.57 25.41
N VAL A 197 -23.04 6.50 26.18
CA VAL A 197 -23.86 6.24 27.38
C VAL A 197 -23.09 6.36 28.69
N THR A 198 -21.84 5.89 28.73
CA THR A 198 -21.09 5.76 30.00
C THR A 198 -19.98 6.79 30.15
N PHE A 199 -19.31 7.15 29.05
CA PHE A 199 -18.12 8.01 29.07
C PHE A 199 -18.35 9.39 28.43
N THR A 200 -19.57 9.92 28.53
CA THR A 200 -19.94 11.21 27.91
C THR A 200 -19.16 12.41 28.45
N GLY A 201 -18.57 12.29 29.65
CA GLY A 201 -17.69 13.30 30.24
C GLY A 201 -16.20 13.10 29.96
N ALA A 202 -15.81 12.02 29.27
CA ALA A 202 -14.41 11.80 28.89
C ALA A 202 -14.05 12.59 27.63
N ASP A 203 -12.77 12.90 27.45
CA ASP A 203 -12.29 13.42 26.16
C ASP A 203 -12.51 12.36 25.07
N GLY A 204 -13.26 12.73 24.03
CA GLY A 204 -13.62 11.85 22.92
C GLY A 204 -12.41 11.37 22.13
N TRP A 205 -11.35 12.19 22.01
CA TRP A 205 -10.13 11.79 21.32
C TRP A 205 -9.33 10.76 22.11
N ALA A 206 -9.13 11.00 23.41
CA ALA A 206 -8.49 10.04 24.30
C ALA A 206 -9.27 8.71 24.34
N TYR A 207 -10.60 8.76 24.43
CA TYR A 207 -11.44 7.58 24.40
C TYR A 207 -11.29 6.81 23.08
N ALA A 208 -11.41 7.49 21.93
CA ALA A 208 -11.27 6.86 20.62
C ALA A 208 -9.89 6.23 20.43
N ALA A 209 -8.82 6.88 20.92
CA ALA A 209 -7.47 6.34 20.90
C ALA A 209 -7.36 5.03 21.69
N THR A 210 -7.87 5.02 22.93
CA THR A 210 -7.87 3.82 23.77
C THR A 210 -8.72 2.69 23.18
N ALA A 211 -9.89 3.00 22.64
CA ALA A 211 -10.74 2.04 21.95
C ALA A 211 -10.04 1.42 20.74
N CYS A 212 -9.39 2.23 19.89
CA CYS A 212 -8.62 1.74 18.74
C CYS A 212 -7.48 0.82 19.19
N ALA A 213 -6.75 1.17 20.25
CA ALA A 213 -5.68 0.34 20.80
C ALA A 213 -6.20 -1.00 21.32
N VAL A 214 -7.30 -1.00 22.10
CA VAL A 214 -7.91 -2.22 22.63
C VAL A 214 -8.43 -3.12 21.50
N ILE A 215 -9.16 -2.56 20.53
CA ILE A 215 -9.69 -3.32 19.39
C ILE A 215 -8.54 -3.88 18.54
N ALA A 216 -7.45 -3.13 18.36
CA ALA A 216 -6.26 -3.62 17.68
C ALA A 216 -5.63 -4.83 18.41
N VAL A 217 -5.47 -4.75 19.74
CA VAL A 217 -4.96 -5.87 20.55
C VAL A 217 -5.88 -7.09 20.45
N VAL A 218 -7.19 -6.90 20.56
CA VAL A 218 -8.19 -7.97 20.42
C VAL A 218 -8.13 -8.59 19.02
N GLY A 219 -8.10 -7.78 17.96
CA GLY A 219 -8.04 -8.25 16.58
C GLY A 219 -6.73 -8.99 16.26
N ALA A 220 -5.59 -8.50 16.77
CA ALA A 220 -4.30 -9.15 16.64
C ALA A 220 -4.27 -10.48 17.40
N GLY A 221 -4.73 -10.49 18.66
CA GLY A 221 -4.84 -11.70 19.48
C GLY A 221 -5.76 -12.73 18.82
N TYR A 222 -6.94 -12.30 18.36
CA TYR A 222 -7.89 -13.14 17.63
C TYR A 222 -7.25 -13.79 16.40
N GLY A 223 -6.59 -13.00 15.55
CA GLY A 223 -5.90 -13.51 14.36
C GLY A 223 -4.73 -14.47 14.67
N LEU A 224 -4.07 -14.31 15.82
CA LEU A 224 -2.94 -15.14 16.25
C LEU A 224 -3.36 -16.44 16.97
N LEU A 225 -4.48 -16.42 17.71
CA LEU A 225 -4.97 -17.54 18.50
C LEU A 225 -5.71 -18.61 17.67
N LEU A 226 -6.21 -18.26 16.48
CA LEU A 226 -6.96 -19.18 15.62
C LEU A 226 -6.07 -20.23 14.93
N PRO A 227 -6.50 -21.50 14.81
CA PRO A 227 -5.72 -22.58 14.20
C PRO A 227 -5.30 -22.28 12.76
N ARG A 228 -4.09 -22.73 12.38
CA ARG A 228 -3.57 -22.52 11.01
C ARG A 228 -4.27 -23.44 9.98
N PRO A 229 -4.61 -22.95 8.77
CA PRO A 229 -4.26 -21.66 8.19
C PRO A 229 -5.33 -20.59 8.50
N GLY A 230 -5.18 -19.87 9.62
CA GLY A 230 -6.18 -18.97 10.21
C GLY A 230 -6.55 -17.76 9.34
N LEU A 231 -7.27 -16.81 9.93
CA LEU A 231 -7.77 -15.65 9.19
C LEU A 231 -6.64 -14.73 8.72
N ARG A 232 -6.80 -14.16 7.53
CA ARG A 232 -5.82 -13.28 6.87
C ARG A 232 -6.11 -11.81 7.08
N LEU A 233 -7.38 -11.44 7.26
CA LEU A 233 -7.83 -10.05 7.35
C LEU A 233 -7.71 -9.41 8.76
N PRO A 234 -7.90 -10.14 9.88
CA PRO A 234 -7.94 -9.50 11.21
C PRO A 234 -6.63 -8.83 11.62
N VAL A 235 -5.48 -9.44 11.29
CA VAL A 235 -4.17 -8.89 11.69
C VAL A 235 -3.82 -7.61 10.91
N PRO A 236 -3.99 -7.55 9.57
CA PRO A 236 -3.90 -6.28 8.83
C PRO A 236 -4.86 -5.20 9.34
N GLY A 237 -6.12 -5.55 9.63
CA GLY A 237 -7.10 -4.60 10.16
C GLY A 237 -6.71 -4.07 11.55
N ALA A 238 -6.23 -4.97 12.42
CA ALA A 238 -5.69 -4.60 13.73
C ALA A 238 -4.48 -3.67 13.63
N LEU A 239 -3.59 -3.89 12.66
CA LEU A 239 -2.45 -3.01 12.43
C LEU A 239 -2.90 -1.59 12.05
N CYS A 240 -3.88 -1.45 11.15
CA CYS A 240 -4.42 -0.14 10.79
C CYS A 240 -5.04 0.58 12.00
N LEU A 241 -5.76 -0.12 12.86
CA LEU A 241 -6.32 0.45 14.10
C LEU A 241 -5.23 0.81 15.11
N ALA A 242 -4.17 0.00 15.21
CA ALA A 242 -3.03 0.28 16.07
C ALA A 242 -2.28 1.56 15.66
N GLN A 243 -2.28 1.90 14.37
CA GLN A 243 -1.66 3.13 13.85
C GLN A 243 -2.50 4.38 14.12
N LEU A 244 -3.82 4.22 14.17
CA LEU A 244 -4.73 5.33 14.47
C LEU A 244 -4.64 5.75 15.94
N ALA A 245 -4.45 4.79 16.85
CA ALA A 245 -4.35 5.04 18.30
C ALA A 245 -3.30 6.12 18.69
N PRO A 246 -2.02 6.04 18.29
CA PRO A 246 -1.02 7.04 18.65
C PRO A 246 -1.33 8.42 18.06
N LEU A 247 -1.96 8.50 16.89
CA LEU A 247 -2.39 9.77 16.28
C LEU A 247 -3.54 10.40 17.06
N LEU A 248 -4.53 9.61 17.47
CA LEU A 248 -5.63 10.09 18.28
C LEU A 248 -5.16 10.51 19.68
N TRP A 249 -4.20 9.80 20.28
CA TRP A 249 -3.56 10.24 21.52
C TRP A 249 -2.78 11.55 21.35
N ALA A 250 -2.11 11.75 20.22
CA ALA A 250 -1.44 13.01 19.92
C ALA A 250 -2.45 14.17 19.82
N VAL A 251 -3.61 13.95 19.18
CA VAL A 251 -4.71 14.93 19.15
C VAL A 251 -5.24 15.22 20.56
N ALA A 252 -5.50 14.17 21.35
CA ALA A 252 -6.00 14.29 22.72
C ALA A 252 -5.03 15.06 23.64
N ALA A 253 -3.72 14.90 23.42
CA ALA A 253 -2.68 15.60 24.16
C ALA A 253 -2.40 17.02 23.66
N ASP A 254 -3.18 17.53 22.69
CA ASP A 254 -2.93 18.77 21.96
C ASP A 254 -1.46 18.86 21.49
N ALA A 255 -0.96 17.74 20.96
CA ALA A 255 0.40 17.64 20.52
C ALA A 255 0.61 18.63 19.36
N GLY A 256 1.40 19.68 19.60
CA GLY A 256 1.74 20.62 18.53
C GLY A 256 2.45 19.93 17.34
N PRO A 257 2.81 20.68 16.29
CA PRO A 257 3.39 20.12 15.06
C PRO A 257 4.60 19.18 15.29
N TRP A 258 5.41 19.49 16.30
CA TRP A 258 6.54 18.66 16.71
C TRP A 258 6.12 17.30 17.27
N GLY A 259 5.07 17.28 18.10
CA GLY A 259 4.53 16.05 18.67
C GLY A 259 3.98 15.14 17.57
N PHE A 260 3.20 15.68 16.63
CA PHE A 260 2.73 14.92 15.47
C PHE A 260 3.87 14.35 14.61
N ALA A 261 4.92 15.13 14.36
CA ALA A 261 6.07 14.67 13.58
C ALA A 261 6.76 13.45 14.23
N TRP A 262 6.98 13.50 15.55
CA TRP A 262 7.56 12.38 16.30
C TRP A 262 6.60 11.19 16.39
N THR A 263 5.30 11.42 16.58
CA THR A 263 4.29 10.35 16.61
C THR A 263 4.23 9.60 15.29
N LEU A 264 4.16 10.31 14.15
CA LEU A 264 4.14 9.68 12.82
C LEU A 264 5.45 8.92 12.53
N LEU A 265 6.59 9.48 12.94
CA LEU A 265 7.88 8.82 12.83
C LEU A 265 7.94 7.54 13.68
N ALA A 266 7.43 7.58 14.91
CA ALA A 266 7.37 6.42 15.79
C ALA A 266 6.45 5.33 15.22
N THR A 267 5.30 5.70 14.66
CA THR A 267 4.38 4.78 13.97
C THR A 267 5.07 4.13 12.77
N ALA A 268 5.71 4.91 11.90
CA ALA A 268 6.46 4.39 10.76
C ALA A 268 7.62 3.48 11.20
N GLY A 269 8.31 3.84 12.29
CA GLY A 269 9.37 3.02 12.90
C GLY A 269 8.87 1.67 13.40
N GLY A 270 7.73 1.66 14.09
CA GLY A 270 7.07 0.44 14.57
C GLY A 270 6.66 -0.48 13.42
N ASP A 271 6.11 0.07 12.35
CA ASP A 271 5.72 -0.69 11.16
C ASP A 271 6.92 -1.30 10.42
N VAL A 272 8.02 -0.54 10.26
CA VAL A 272 9.26 -1.07 9.69
C VAL A 272 9.83 -2.18 10.57
N ALA A 273 9.85 -1.99 11.89
CA ALA A 273 10.32 -3.02 12.82
C ALA A 273 9.48 -4.30 12.71
N LEU A 274 8.15 -4.16 12.64
CA LEU A 274 7.22 -5.27 12.46
C LEU A 274 7.48 -6.00 11.12
N ALA A 275 7.61 -5.25 10.02
CA ALA A 275 7.91 -5.81 8.70
C ALA A 275 9.24 -6.59 8.70
N VAL A 276 10.27 -6.08 9.38
CA VAL A 276 11.58 -6.74 9.48
C VAL A 276 11.53 -8.00 10.33
N VAL A 277 10.91 -7.93 11.52
CA VAL A 277 10.80 -9.07 12.43
C VAL A 277 9.99 -10.20 11.77
N CYS A 278 8.81 -9.88 11.24
CA CYS A 278 7.98 -10.86 10.55
C CYS A 278 8.63 -11.40 9.27
N GLY A 279 9.34 -10.56 8.51
CA GLY A 279 10.06 -10.97 7.30
C GLY A 279 11.27 -11.87 7.57
N ARG A 280 11.89 -11.77 8.75
CA ARG A 280 12.94 -12.70 9.20
C ARG A 280 12.34 -14.07 9.55
N SER A 281 11.29 -14.09 10.35
CA SER A 281 10.61 -15.34 10.73
C SER A 281 10.01 -16.07 9.52
N ALA A 282 9.49 -15.33 8.53
CA ALA A 282 8.92 -15.90 7.32
C ALA A 282 9.93 -16.63 6.43
N ARG A 283 11.21 -16.23 6.45
CA ARG A 283 12.28 -16.90 5.71
C ARG A 283 12.72 -18.21 6.34
N VAL A 284 12.61 -18.35 7.66
CA VAL A 284 12.97 -19.57 8.40
C VAL A 284 11.81 -20.58 8.41
N GLY A 285 10.56 -20.11 8.44
CA GLY A 285 9.37 -20.95 8.62
C GLY A 285 8.36 -20.98 7.47
N GLY A 286 8.63 -20.33 6.33
CA GLY A 286 7.83 -20.45 5.10
C GLY A 286 6.41 -19.84 5.11
N ARG A 287 6.16 -18.70 5.79
CA ARG A 287 4.91 -17.88 5.80
C ARG A 287 5.14 -16.59 6.64
N VAL A 288 4.63 -15.38 6.41
CA VAL A 288 3.35 -14.87 5.87
C VAL A 288 3.62 -13.58 5.05
N PRO A 289 3.50 -13.57 3.71
CA PRO A 289 3.81 -12.38 2.90
C PRO A 289 2.84 -11.21 3.17
N GLY A 290 1.58 -11.50 3.49
CA GLY A 290 0.53 -10.48 3.67
C GLY A 290 0.82 -9.46 4.76
N LEU A 291 1.19 -9.90 5.97
CA LEU A 291 1.48 -8.99 7.08
C LEU A 291 2.72 -8.13 6.82
N VAL A 292 3.77 -8.72 6.23
CA VAL A 292 4.98 -7.99 5.86
C VAL A 292 4.66 -6.92 4.82
N THR A 293 3.83 -7.25 3.81
CA THR A 293 3.39 -6.27 2.81
C THR A 293 2.53 -5.17 3.42
N THR A 294 1.59 -5.50 4.32
CA THR A 294 0.76 -4.49 4.99
C THR A 294 1.62 -3.55 5.83
N ALA A 295 2.49 -4.09 6.68
CA ALA A 295 3.38 -3.29 7.52
C ALA A 295 4.35 -2.43 6.70
N ALA A 296 4.88 -2.94 5.59
CA ALA A 296 5.73 -2.14 4.71
C ALA A 296 4.96 -1.00 4.01
N VAL A 297 3.73 -1.24 3.58
CA VAL A 297 2.88 -0.22 2.95
C VAL A 297 2.50 0.85 3.97
N THR A 298 2.04 0.44 5.15
CA THR A 298 1.59 1.37 6.18
C THR A 298 2.75 2.17 6.79
N ALA A 299 3.95 1.58 6.89
CA ALA A 299 5.17 2.33 7.22
C ALA A 299 5.40 3.50 6.24
N GLY A 300 5.22 3.27 4.94
CA GLY A 300 5.32 4.31 3.92
C GLY A 300 4.25 5.38 4.08
N VAL A 301 3.00 4.97 4.33
CA VAL A 301 1.86 5.87 4.57
C VAL A 301 2.10 6.77 5.78
N ALA A 302 2.69 6.26 6.87
CA ALA A 302 3.03 7.05 8.05
C ALA A 302 4.29 7.92 7.87
N ALA A 303 5.29 7.44 7.13
CA ALA A 303 6.53 8.16 6.88
C ALA A 303 6.36 9.39 5.97
N CYS A 304 5.46 9.32 4.97
CA CYS A 304 5.17 10.43 4.06
C CYS A 304 4.72 11.73 4.77
N PRO A 305 3.68 11.73 5.63
CA PRO A 305 3.28 12.92 6.38
C PRO A 305 4.31 13.33 7.43
N ALA A 306 5.05 12.39 8.04
CA ALA A 306 6.18 12.72 8.92
C ALA A 306 7.26 13.52 8.17
N LEU A 307 7.57 13.11 6.93
CA LEU A 307 8.50 13.81 6.06
C LEU A 307 7.96 15.19 5.66
N ALA A 308 6.70 15.28 5.23
CA ALA A 308 6.08 16.54 4.86
C ALA A 308 6.08 17.55 6.02
N LEU A 309 5.73 17.11 7.23
CA LEU A 309 5.80 17.92 8.44
C LEU A 309 7.24 18.30 8.78
N GLY A 310 8.19 17.36 8.74
CA GLY A 310 9.60 17.64 8.99
C GLY A 310 10.20 18.67 8.03
N LEU A 311 9.87 18.57 6.74
CA LEU A 311 10.27 19.56 5.72
C LEU A 311 9.60 20.92 5.95
N GLY A 312 8.29 20.94 6.24
CA GLY A 312 7.56 22.16 6.56
C GLY A 312 8.14 22.88 7.78
N LEU A 313 8.46 22.14 8.84
CA LEU A 313 9.11 22.67 10.05
C LEU A 313 10.54 23.16 9.76
N SER A 314 11.28 22.50 8.88
CA SER A 314 12.63 22.93 8.45
C SER A 314 12.60 24.25 7.67
N VAL A 315 11.60 24.42 6.79
CA VAL A 315 11.40 25.65 6.00
C VAL A 315 10.86 26.79 6.88
N ALA A 316 9.95 26.49 7.80
CA ALA A 316 9.36 27.47 8.71
C ALA A 316 10.31 27.91 9.85
N ALA A 317 11.39 27.19 10.10
CA ALA A 317 12.36 27.54 11.13
C ALA A 317 12.97 28.93 10.88
N VAL A 318 12.98 29.76 11.91
CA VAL A 318 13.56 31.12 11.88
C VAL A 318 14.83 31.20 12.73
N ASP A 319 14.96 30.31 13.71
CA ASP A 319 16.05 30.26 14.68
C ASP A 319 16.78 28.90 14.65
N ALA A 320 18.00 28.88 15.20
CA ALA A 320 18.84 27.68 15.16
C ALA A 320 18.25 26.50 15.95
N ALA A 321 17.48 26.75 17.01
CA ALA A 321 16.91 25.69 17.83
C ALA A 321 15.74 25.01 17.11
N SER A 322 14.85 25.76 16.46
CA SER A 322 13.78 25.20 15.62
C SER A 322 14.35 24.47 14.39
N ALA A 323 15.39 25.02 13.76
CA ALA A 323 16.09 24.34 12.67
C ALA A 323 16.74 23.02 13.13
N ALA A 324 17.36 23.00 14.31
CA ALA A 324 17.94 21.79 14.90
C ALA A 324 16.90 20.73 15.24
N ARG A 325 15.73 21.12 15.77
CA ARG A 325 14.62 20.19 16.03
C ARG A 325 14.09 19.59 14.72
N ALA A 326 13.92 20.40 13.67
CA ALA A 326 13.51 19.90 12.35
C ALA A 326 14.56 18.95 11.75
N GLY A 327 15.84 19.33 11.88
CA GLY A 327 16.98 18.51 11.50
C GLY A 327 16.99 17.16 12.22
N ALA A 328 16.64 17.12 13.53
CA ALA A 328 16.57 15.87 14.29
C ALA A 328 15.48 14.92 13.78
N VAL A 329 14.29 15.44 13.46
CA VAL A 329 13.20 14.66 12.86
C VAL A 329 13.62 14.10 11.50
N LEU A 330 14.20 14.95 10.64
CA LEU A 330 14.66 14.55 9.30
C LEU A 330 15.83 13.55 9.36
N ALA A 331 16.74 13.70 10.32
CA ALA A 331 17.83 12.76 10.56
C ALA A 331 17.30 11.40 11.04
N ALA A 332 16.30 11.38 11.92
CA ALA A 332 15.67 10.14 12.34
C ALA A 332 14.91 9.44 11.18
N LEU A 333 14.25 10.21 10.31
CA LEU A 333 13.69 9.70 9.06
C LEU A 333 14.75 9.14 8.11
N THR A 334 15.93 9.78 8.01
CA THR A 334 17.07 9.23 7.26
C THR A 334 17.49 7.87 7.82
N VAL A 335 17.66 7.75 9.14
CA VAL A 335 18.04 6.49 9.79
C VAL A 335 16.99 5.41 9.51
N LEU A 336 15.71 5.74 9.63
CA LEU A 336 14.61 4.82 9.35
C LEU A 336 14.60 4.37 7.88
N ALA A 337 14.77 5.30 6.94
CA ALA A 337 14.81 5.02 5.50
C ALA A 337 16.00 4.12 5.14
N LEU A 338 17.19 4.37 5.70
CA LEU A 338 18.37 3.53 5.48
C LEU A 338 18.21 2.14 6.11
N TYR A 339 17.59 2.04 7.28
CA TYR A 339 17.27 0.75 7.91
C TYR A 339 16.28 -0.06 7.07
N ALA A 340 15.19 0.57 6.62
CA ALA A 340 14.21 -0.04 5.72
C ALA A 340 14.84 -0.43 4.38
N ALA A 341 15.74 0.41 3.83
CA ALA A 341 16.48 0.14 2.61
C ALA A 341 17.38 -1.10 2.73
N ARG A 342 18.02 -1.27 3.89
CA ARG A 342 18.85 -2.45 4.21
C ARG A 342 17.98 -3.69 4.30
N ALA A 343 16.86 -3.61 5.02
CA ALA A 343 15.90 -4.70 5.13
C ALA A 343 15.34 -5.15 3.78
N ALA A 344 14.94 -4.21 2.92
CA ALA A 344 14.43 -4.48 1.57
C ALA A 344 15.44 -5.22 0.70
N ARG A 345 16.72 -4.79 0.71
CA ARG A 345 17.80 -5.49 0.00
C ARG A 345 17.98 -6.92 0.50
N PHE A 346 17.99 -7.13 1.82
CA PHE A 346 18.07 -8.47 2.39
C PHE A 346 16.87 -9.35 2.04
N ALA A 347 15.74 -8.76 1.69
CA ALA A 347 14.55 -9.46 1.22
C ALA A 347 14.53 -9.63 -0.31
N GLY A 348 15.62 -9.31 -1.04
CA GLY A 348 15.70 -9.42 -2.50
C GLY A 348 15.11 -8.23 -3.27
N HIS A 349 14.63 -7.18 -2.59
CA HIS A 349 14.03 -5.99 -3.21
C HIS A 349 15.09 -4.89 -3.40
N GLY A 350 16.07 -5.15 -4.26
CA GLY A 350 17.21 -4.25 -4.49
C GLY A 350 16.81 -2.85 -4.97
N THR A 351 15.84 -2.76 -5.88
CA THR A 351 15.34 -1.49 -6.44
C THR A 351 14.69 -0.61 -5.38
N LEU A 352 13.79 -1.18 -4.57
CA LEU A 352 13.15 -0.48 -3.44
C LEU A 352 14.18 -0.07 -2.39
N GLY A 353 15.16 -0.92 -2.10
CA GLY A 353 16.29 -0.56 -1.25
C GLY A 353 17.09 0.62 -1.79
N GLY A 354 17.34 0.66 -3.10
CA GLY A 354 17.94 1.79 -3.81
C GLY A 354 17.14 3.08 -3.59
N ALA A 355 15.86 3.07 -3.96
CA ALA A 355 14.95 4.21 -3.83
C ALA A 355 14.87 4.74 -2.38
N LEU A 356 14.76 3.87 -1.38
CA LEU A 356 14.77 4.26 0.04
C LEU A 356 16.11 4.87 0.49
N SER A 357 17.23 4.43 -0.10
CA SER A 357 18.55 5.03 0.19
C SER A 357 18.68 6.43 -0.41
N VAL A 358 18.11 6.64 -1.60
CA VAL A 358 17.99 7.97 -2.23
C VAL A 358 17.12 8.87 -1.37
N ALA A 359 15.94 8.40 -0.99
CA ALA A 359 15.02 9.14 -0.11
C ALA A 359 15.73 9.53 1.20
N GLY A 360 16.40 8.59 1.87
CA GLY A 360 17.16 8.87 3.10
C GLY A 360 18.30 9.89 2.90
N GLY A 361 18.96 9.89 1.74
CA GLY A 361 19.95 10.90 1.38
C GLY A 361 19.35 12.29 1.17
N LEU A 362 18.20 12.37 0.49
CA LEU A 362 17.48 13.63 0.28
C LEU A 362 16.95 14.21 1.60
N THR A 363 16.41 13.36 2.49
CA THR A 363 15.96 13.81 3.81
C THR A 363 17.12 14.32 4.67
N LEU A 364 18.30 13.69 4.58
CA LEU A 364 19.51 14.14 5.26
C LEU A 364 19.96 15.51 4.78
N LEU A 365 20.02 15.69 3.45
CA LEU A 365 20.39 16.97 2.84
C LEU A 365 19.38 18.07 3.13
N ALA A 366 18.09 17.75 3.20
CA ALA A 366 17.05 18.70 3.59
C ALA A 366 17.21 19.18 5.04
N GLY A 367 17.54 18.27 5.97
CA GLY A 367 17.80 18.61 7.37
C GLY A 367 19.09 19.42 7.55
N ALA A 368 20.19 18.97 6.93
CA ALA A 368 21.48 19.65 7.01
C ALA A 368 21.43 21.04 6.35
N GLY A 369 20.82 21.15 5.17
CA GLY A 369 20.69 22.43 4.50
C GLY A 369 19.71 23.37 5.20
N GLY A 370 18.69 22.87 5.91
CA GLY A 370 17.82 23.67 6.77
C GLY A 370 18.57 24.36 7.91
N LEU A 371 19.53 23.68 8.51
CA LEU A 371 20.45 24.26 9.50
C LEU A 371 21.33 25.35 8.89
N VAL A 372 21.93 25.09 7.73
CA VAL A 372 22.75 26.07 7.01
C VAL A 372 21.93 27.29 6.59
N ARG A 373 20.69 27.09 6.16
CA ARG A 373 19.77 28.16 5.74
C ARG A 373 19.57 29.21 6.83
N VAL A 374 19.44 28.79 8.08
CA VAL A 374 19.26 29.68 9.24
C VAL A 374 20.56 30.33 9.70
N ALA A 375 21.71 29.68 9.49
CA ALA A 375 23.02 30.21 9.88
C ALA A 375 23.54 31.30 8.93
N VAL A 376 22.93 31.44 7.75
CA VAL A 376 23.47 32.24 6.66
C VAL A 376 22.78 33.62 6.59
N PRO A 377 23.51 34.72 6.30
CA PRO A 377 22.99 36.08 6.49
C PRO A 377 21.96 36.53 5.47
N SER A 378 21.98 35.98 4.25
CA SER A 378 21.10 36.43 3.16
C SER A 378 20.58 35.29 2.27
N PRO A 379 19.38 35.45 1.66
CA PRO A 379 18.73 34.40 0.88
C PRO A 379 19.52 33.88 -0.32
N GLN A 380 20.37 34.71 -0.91
CA GLN A 380 21.22 34.33 -2.06
C GLN A 380 22.18 33.16 -1.76
N TRP A 381 22.46 32.90 -0.49
CA TRP A 381 23.37 31.86 -0.03
C TRP A 381 22.66 30.55 0.37
N TRP A 382 21.32 30.51 0.32
CA TRP A 382 20.57 29.29 0.65
C TRP A 382 20.96 28.13 -0.29
N VAL A 383 20.89 28.33 -1.60
CA VAL A 383 21.22 27.29 -2.60
C VAL A 383 22.68 26.83 -2.49
N PRO A 384 23.69 27.72 -2.40
CA PRO A 384 25.06 27.33 -2.09
C PRO A 384 25.21 26.51 -0.79
N GLY A 385 24.43 26.81 0.25
CA GLY A 385 24.44 26.07 1.50
C GLY A 385 23.96 24.62 1.35
N TYR A 386 22.87 24.39 0.62
CA TYR A 386 22.41 23.04 0.28
C TYR A 386 23.39 22.30 -0.63
N LEU A 387 24.02 23.01 -1.58
CA LEU A 387 25.04 22.45 -2.46
C LEU A 387 26.29 22.01 -1.68
N LEU A 388 26.76 22.83 -0.73
CA LEU A 388 27.85 22.47 0.16
C LEU A 388 27.55 21.19 0.94
N CYS A 389 26.33 21.05 1.48
CA CYS A 389 25.90 19.82 2.13
C CYS A 389 25.96 18.61 1.19
N ALA A 390 25.54 18.77 -0.08
CA ALA A 390 25.59 17.71 -1.08
C ALA A 390 27.03 17.32 -1.45
N VAL A 391 27.94 18.28 -1.57
CA VAL A 391 29.37 18.05 -1.80
C VAL A 391 30.00 17.31 -0.62
N LEU A 392 29.71 17.75 0.61
CA LEU A 392 30.19 17.09 1.84
C LEU A 392 29.65 15.65 1.95
N LEU A 393 28.39 15.41 1.58
CA LEU A 393 27.84 14.06 1.52
C LEU A 393 28.56 13.19 0.49
N LEU A 394 28.82 13.69 -0.73
CA LEU A 394 29.56 12.96 -1.75
C LEU A 394 30.99 12.62 -1.29
N ALA A 395 31.68 13.58 -0.68
CA ALA A 395 33.02 13.38 -0.12
C ALA A 395 33.02 12.35 1.04
N ALA A 396 32.03 12.43 1.94
CA ALA A 396 31.89 11.46 3.02
C ALA A 396 31.62 10.05 2.47
N VAL A 397 30.71 9.91 1.50
CA VAL A 397 30.39 8.61 0.89
C VAL A 397 31.56 8.05 0.11
N SER A 398 32.34 8.86 -0.61
CA SER A 398 33.51 8.39 -1.35
C SER A 398 34.60 7.86 -0.43
N VAL A 399 34.85 8.52 0.71
CA VAL A 399 35.84 8.09 1.72
C VAL A 399 35.35 6.88 2.51
N LEU A 400 34.12 6.94 3.05
CA LEU A 400 33.62 5.93 3.99
C LEU A 400 33.17 4.63 3.32
N ALA A 401 32.73 4.69 2.06
CA ALA A 401 32.29 3.51 1.29
C ALA A 401 33.39 2.92 0.39
N ALA A 402 34.61 3.49 0.37
CA ALA A 402 35.69 3.04 -0.49
C ALA A 402 35.96 1.52 -0.35
N PRO A 403 36.10 0.78 -1.47
CA PRO A 403 36.64 -0.57 -1.44
C PRO A 403 38.11 -0.48 -1.02
N GLY A 404 38.43 -1.03 0.16
CA GLY A 404 39.81 -1.08 0.63
C GLY A 404 40.64 -1.94 -0.32
N SER A 405 41.78 -1.43 -0.79
CA SER A 405 42.71 -2.11 -1.70
C SER A 405 43.56 -3.21 -1.04
N GLY A 406 43.30 -3.53 0.23
CA GLY A 406 43.88 -4.67 0.95
C GLY A 406 43.47 -4.65 2.43
N ALA A 407 43.23 -5.84 3.02
CA ALA A 407 42.94 -6.23 4.43
C ALA A 407 42.10 -5.32 5.37
N ARG A 408 42.13 -4.00 5.22
CA ARG A 408 41.26 -3.03 5.88
C ARG A 408 40.03 -2.79 5.00
N SER A 409 38.93 -3.46 5.36
CA SER A 409 37.59 -2.96 5.05
C SER A 409 37.55 -1.45 5.32
N GLY A 410 36.94 -0.67 4.43
CA GLY A 410 36.71 0.75 4.67
C GLY A 410 36.07 0.98 6.04
N PRO A 411 36.20 2.17 6.63
CA PRO A 411 35.88 2.40 8.04
C PRO A 411 34.42 2.06 8.40
N VAL A 412 33.51 2.06 7.41
CA VAL A 412 32.08 1.85 7.63
C VAL A 412 31.49 0.84 6.62
N PRO A 413 31.67 -0.48 6.83
CA PRO A 413 31.24 -1.51 5.88
C PRO A 413 29.73 -1.52 5.59
N TRP A 414 28.91 -1.10 6.55
CA TRP A 414 27.45 -1.08 6.43
C TRP A 414 26.93 0.02 5.50
N LEU A 415 27.75 1.03 5.15
CA LEU A 415 27.36 2.14 4.28
C LEU A 415 27.39 1.77 2.79
N ARG A 416 28.23 0.80 2.41
CA ARG A 416 28.44 0.39 1.01
C ARG A 416 27.16 0.07 0.25
N PRO A 417 26.18 -0.68 0.80
CA PRO A 417 24.92 -0.96 0.10
C PRO A 417 24.10 0.29 -0.21
N HIS A 418 24.33 1.39 0.50
CA HIS A 418 23.60 2.65 0.38
C HIS A 418 24.36 3.70 -0.46
N ALA A 419 25.62 3.47 -0.79
CA ALA A 419 26.50 4.45 -1.40
C ALA A 419 25.94 5.03 -2.70
N ASP A 420 25.45 4.19 -3.61
CA ASP A 420 24.91 4.65 -4.90
C ASP A 420 23.63 5.47 -4.72
N GLY A 421 22.78 5.11 -3.75
CA GLY A 421 21.58 5.88 -3.44
C GLY A 421 21.90 7.26 -2.85
N LEU A 422 22.88 7.32 -1.95
CA LEU A 422 23.34 8.58 -1.35
C LEU A 422 24.04 9.48 -2.39
N ARG A 423 24.81 8.90 -3.32
CA ARG A 423 25.40 9.63 -4.46
C ARG A 423 24.34 10.19 -5.37
N LEU A 424 23.31 9.39 -5.72
CA LEU A 424 22.20 9.86 -6.53
C LEU A 424 21.43 10.99 -5.84
N ALA A 425 21.20 10.90 -4.53
CA ALA A 425 20.56 11.98 -3.76
C ALA A 425 21.35 13.28 -3.84
N ALA A 426 22.68 13.22 -3.68
CA ALA A 426 23.53 14.38 -3.86
C ALA A 426 23.50 14.92 -5.30
N LEU A 427 23.55 14.05 -6.31
CA LEU A 427 23.42 14.44 -7.73
C LEU A 427 22.08 15.12 -8.02
N CYS A 428 20.98 14.65 -7.43
CA CYS A 428 19.68 15.32 -7.53
C CYS A 428 19.74 16.75 -6.98
N VAL A 429 20.39 16.97 -5.83
CA VAL A 429 20.57 18.33 -5.28
C VAL A 429 21.45 19.21 -6.19
N HIS A 430 22.50 18.66 -6.79
CA HIS A 430 23.29 19.38 -7.79
C HIS A 430 22.45 19.76 -9.02
N GLY A 431 21.62 18.83 -9.50
CA GLY A 431 20.69 19.08 -10.59
C GLY A 431 19.68 20.18 -10.24
N CYS A 432 19.07 20.14 -9.07
CA CYS A 432 18.15 21.18 -8.60
C CYS A 432 18.84 22.55 -8.47
N ALA A 433 20.07 22.58 -7.95
CA ALA A 433 20.86 23.81 -7.88
C ALA A 433 21.17 24.37 -9.27
N LEU A 434 21.51 23.51 -10.25
CA LEU A 434 21.71 23.91 -11.63
C LEU A 434 20.43 24.50 -12.23
N LEU A 435 19.29 23.80 -12.09
CA LEU A 435 17.99 24.30 -12.55
C LEU A 435 17.63 25.65 -11.93
N TRP A 436 17.97 25.87 -10.66
CA TRP A 436 17.77 27.15 -9.98
C TRP A 436 18.57 28.29 -10.60
N THR A 437 19.76 28.02 -11.15
CA THR A 437 20.60 29.03 -11.81
C THR A 437 20.16 29.36 -13.25
N VAL A 438 19.33 28.52 -13.87
CA VAL A 438 18.92 28.67 -15.28
C VAL A 438 18.28 30.04 -15.57
N PRO A 439 17.33 30.56 -14.78
CA PRO A 439 16.73 31.87 -15.06
C PRO A 439 17.75 33.01 -15.04
N ALA A 440 18.70 32.99 -14.11
CA ALA A 440 19.75 34.00 -14.02
C ALA A 440 20.72 33.92 -15.21
N VAL A 441 21.09 32.70 -15.63
CA VAL A 441 21.91 32.48 -16.83
C VAL A 441 21.16 32.93 -18.09
N LEU A 442 19.88 32.60 -18.22
CA LEU A 442 19.05 33.05 -19.34
C LEU A 442 18.93 34.58 -19.36
N GLN A 443 18.72 35.23 -18.22
CA GLN A 443 18.73 36.69 -18.14
C GLN A 443 20.09 37.28 -18.51
N ALA A 444 21.19 36.67 -18.08
CA ALA A 444 22.54 37.13 -18.44
C ALA A 444 22.83 36.99 -19.95
N VAL A 445 22.37 35.91 -20.58
CA VAL A 445 22.62 35.61 -22.00
C VAL A 445 21.67 36.40 -22.91
N TRP A 446 20.39 36.48 -22.56
CA TRP A 446 19.34 37.08 -23.41
C TRP A 446 19.01 38.53 -23.03
N GLY A 447 19.35 38.98 -21.82
CA GLY A 447 19.16 40.36 -21.37
C GLY A 447 19.75 41.40 -22.33
N PRO A 448 20.98 41.22 -22.84
CA PRO A 448 21.56 42.12 -23.83
C PRO A 448 20.75 42.25 -25.13
N LEU A 449 20.01 41.23 -25.55
CA LEU A 449 19.17 41.31 -26.77
C LEU A 449 17.96 42.21 -26.59
N SER A 450 17.51 42.44 -25.35
CA SER A 450 16.43 43.40 -25.07
C SER A 450 16.82 44.86 -25.34
N TRP A 451 18.13 45.16 -25.41
CA TRP A 451 18.65 46.47 -25.80
C TRP A 451 18.57 46.74 -27.30
N ALA A 452 18.47 45.70 -28.13
CA ALA A 452 18.31 45.89 -29.58
C ALA A 452 17.03 46.65 -29.94
N GLY A 453 16.00 46.64 -29.08
CA GLY A 453 14.78 47.44 -29.24
C GLY A 453 14.86 48.86 -28.62
N ARG A 454 15.91 49.16 -27.85
CA ARG A 454 16.07 50.38 -27.05
C ARG A 454 17.31 51.19 -27.40
N VAL A 455 17.78 51.03 -28.63
CA VAL A 455 19.00 51.70 -29.15
C VAL A 455 18.94 53.22 -28.99
N TRP A 456 17.74 53.81 -28.90
CA TRP A 456 17.51 55.25 -28.77
C TRP A 456 17.41 55.76 -27.32
N GLU A 457 17.43 54.89 -26.30
CA GLU A 457 17.28 55.26 -24.89
C GLU A 457 18.62 55.60 -24.18
N GLY A 458 19.75 55.45 -24.89
CA GLY A 458 21.09 55.69 -24.34
C GLY A 458 21.72 54.43 -23.72
N ALA A 459 23.00 54.51 -23.33
CA ALA A 459 23.70 53.37 -22.75
C ALA A 459 23.31 53.17 -21.27
N PRO A 460 23.16 51.93 -20.78
CA PRO A 460 22.84 51.67 -19.39
C PRO A 460 23.94 52.15 -18.43
N ASP A 461 23.53 52.68 -17.28
CA ASP A 461 24.42 53.16 -16.21
C ASP A 461 25.27 52.05 -15.54
N GLY A 462 25.07 50.78 -15.91
CA GLY A 462 25.91 49.67 -15.47
C GLY A 462 25.36 48.28 -15.82
N VAL A 463 26.14 47.24 -15.47
CA VAL A 463 25.84 45.84 -15.82
C VAL A 463 24.49 45.35 -15.27
N ARG A 464 24.06 45.81 -14.09
CA ARG A 464 22.72 45.47 -13.57
C ARG A 464 21.61 46.16 -14.35
N ALA A 465 21.78 47.43 -14.71
CA ALA A 465 20.82 48.18 -15.52
C ALA A 465 20.72 47.59 -16.93
N ALA A 466 21.80 46.98 -17.44
CA ALA A 466 21.80 46.26 -18.71
C ALA A 466 21.02 44.93 -18.69
N LEU A 467 20.75 44.37 -17.51
CA LEU A 467 20.10 43.06 -17.33
C LEU A 467 18.63 43.15 -16.89
N THR A 468 18.16 44.32 -16.49
CA THR A 468 16.77 44.58 -16.09
C THR A 468 16.01 45.29 -17.22
N PRO A 469 14.86 44.77 -17.66
CA PRO A 469 14.08 45.42 -18.70
C PRO A 469 13.40 46.71 -18.22
#